data_AF-A0A5B0HGS1-F1
#
_entry.id   AF-A0A5B0HGS1-F1
#
_cell.length_a   1.000
_cell.length_b   1.000
_cell.length_c   1.000
_cell.angle_alpha   90.00
_cell.angle_beta   90.00
_cell.angle_gamma   90.00
#
_symmetry.space_group_name_H-M   'P 1'
#
loop_
_entity.id
_entity.type
_entity.pdbx_description
1 polymer ?
#
loop_
_entity_poly.entity_id
_entity_poly.type
_entity_poly.pdbx_seq_one_letter_code
_entity_poly.pdbx_strand_id
1 'polypeptide(L)'
;MGATGYVYVPASCAAMQPCSVHVALHGCSQNADTIGDRFAEYAGYNEWADANHLIVLYPQTASSPSFDAPFINNPQGCWDWWGYNQQTDTQGAYATKAGLQIAAIRRMLDRLSGGYSGWQTPRTPGALALTDFTDRQVALRWGSVANAVATNVYRGSSTGGPFMKLNSAGPVVGSVFVDITTAPGTTYFYVIKSVDSIGGELQQSAPVKVTTASAPPKCDPYFSILADHAVTKAGIPTNQTCP
;
A
#
# COMPACT_ATOMS: atom_id res chain seq x y z
N MET A 1 19.30 -3.32 -8.74
CA MET A 1 18.09 -2.95 -9.51
C MET A 1 18.44 -3.06 -10.99
N GLY A 2 17.48 -3.46 -11.83
CA GLY A 2 17.62 -3.42 -13.28
C GLY A 2 17.70 -1.99 -13.80
N ALA A 3 18.26 -1.81 -14.99
CA ALA A 3 18.40 -0.50 -15.63
C ALA A 3 17.05 0.05 -16.13
N THR A 4 16.13 -0.84 -16.47
CA THR A 4 14.78 -0.52 -16.98
C THR A 4 13.71 -1.04 -16.03
N GLY A 5 12.60 -0.32 -15.91
CA GLY A 5 11.40 -0.78 -15.22
C GLY A 5 10.18 -0.50 -16.10
N TYR A 6 9.08 -1.23 -15.86
CA TYR A 6 7.85 -1.04 -16.63
C TYR A 6 6.77 -0.39 -15.77
N VAL A 7 5.86 0.29 -16.44
CA VAL A 7 4.65 0.83 -15.83
C VAL A 7 3.50 0.63 -16.80
N TYR A 8 2.41 0.08 -16.30
CA TYR A 8 1.14 0.04 -17.01
C TYR A 8 0.27 1.20 -16.53
N VAL A 9 -0.20 2.00 -17.47
CA VAL A 9 -1.01 3.19 -17.21
C VAL A 9 -2.33 3.04 -17.95
N PRO A 10 -3.45 2.77 -17.25
CA PRO A 10 -4.77 2.74 -17.86
C PRO A 10 -5.09 4.03 -18.61
N ALA A 11 -5.94 3.94 -19.63
CA ALA A 11 -6.36 5.11 -20.41
C ALA A 11 -6.98 6.22 -19.53
N SER A 12 -7.72 5.83 -18.49
CA SER A 12 -8.29 6.76 -17.51
C SER A 12 -7.22 7.54 -16.74
N CYS A 13 -6.15 6.87 -16.32
CA CYS A 13 -5.03 7.47 -15.62
C CYS A 13 -4.16 8.34 -16.55
N ALA A 14 -3.97 7.91 -17.80
CA ALA A 14 -3.30 8.70 -18.83
C ALA A 14 -4.08 9.99 -19.15
N ALA A 15 -5.41 9.96 -19.05
CA ALA A 15 -6.28 11.11 -19.16
C ALA A 15 -6.34 12.00 -17.89
N MET A 16 -5.40 11.81 -16.95
CA MET A 16 -5.31 12.58 -15.70
C MET A 16 -6.54 12.45 -14.80
N GLN A 17 -7.20 11.29 -14.79
CA GLN A 17 -8.17 10.97 -13.73
C GLN A 17 -7.46 10.50 -12.46
N PRO A 18 -8.12 10.59 -11.28
CA PRO A 18 -7.54 10.12 -10.03
C PRO A 18 -7.29 8.61 -10.10
N CYS A 19 -6.04 8.20 -9.89
CA CYS A 19 -5.64 6.80 -9.88
C CYS A 19 -4.78 6.47 -8.68
N SER A 20 -4.91 5.23 -8.19
CA SER A 20 -4.00 4.65 -7.20
C SER A 20 -2.87 3.91 -7.90
N VAL A 21 -1.80 3.58 -7.17
CA VAL A 21 -0.65 2.83 -7.69
C VAL A 21 -0.53 1.50 -6.98
N HIS A 22 -0.44 0.41 -7.74
CA HIS A 22 -0.06 -0.91 -7.26
C HIS A 22 1.37 -1.21 -7.70
N VAL A 23 2.16 -1.87 -6.85
CA VAL A 23 3.52 -2.32 -7.19
C VAL A 23 3.51 -3.84 -7.29
N ALA A 24 3.76 -4.36 -8.49
CA ALA A 24 3.87 -5.79 -8.73
C ALA A 24 5.35 -6.17 -8.86
N LEU A 25 5.81 -7.01 -7.94
CA LEU A 25 7.20 -7.47 -7.88
C LEU A 25 7.29 -8.88 -8.48
N HIS A 26 8.11 -9.04 -9.51
CA HIS A 26 8.35 -10.33 -10.14
C HIS A 26 9.20 -11.26 -9.23
N GLY A 27 9.17 -12.56 -9.48
CA GLY A 27 10.00 -13.55 -8.79
C GLY A 27 11.43 -13.64 -9.33
N CYS A 28 12.21 -14.58 -8.79
CA CYS A 28 13.52 -14.93 -9.33
C CYS A 28 13.38 -15.45 -10.78
N SER A 29 14.36 -15.17 -11.63
CA SER A 29 14.37 -15.49 -13.07
C SER A 29 13.20 -14.90 -13.87
N GLN A 30 12.50 -13.92 -13.31
CA GLN A 30 11.39 -13.21 -13.96
C GLN A 30 11.68 -11.71 -14.19
N ASN A 31 12.94 -11.30 -14.03
CA ASN A 31 13.37 -9.95 -14.36
C ASN A 31 13.44 -9.74 -15.89
N ALA A 32 13.47 -8.47 -16.30
CA ALA A 32 13.49 -8.06 -17.70
C ALA A 32 14.62 -8.68 -18.52
N ASP A 33 15.81 -8.83 -17.92
CA ASP A 33 16.96 -9.44 -18.62
C ASP A 33 16.74 -10.93 -18.93
N THR A 34 15.85 -11.60 -18.18
CA THR A 34 15.58 -13.04 -18.34
C THR A 34 14.37 -13.31 -19.22
N ILE A 35 13.26 -12.58 -19.01
CA ILE A 35 11.98 -12.87 -19.67
C ILE A 35 11.37 -11.67 -20.41
N GLY A 36 12.09 -10.56 -20.54
CA GLY A 36 11.57 -9.34 -21.14
C GLY A 36 10.45 -8.72 -20.31
N ASP A 37 9.41 -8.23 -20.97
CA ASP A 37 8.23 -7.63 -20.37
C ASP A 37 7.14 -8.64 -19.99
N ARG A 38 7.36 -9.95 -20.18
CA ARG A 38 6.33 -10.99 -19.98
C ARG A 38 5.64 -10.95 -18.63
N PHE A 39 6.35 -10.64 -17.54
CA PHE A 39 5.69 -10.48 -16.23
C PHE A 39 4.77 -9.26 -16.20
N ALA A 40 5.22 -8.14 -16.77
CA ALA A 40 4.41 -6.94 -16.86
C ALA A 40 3.20 -7.13 -17.80
N GLU A 41 3.30 -7.97 -18.82
CA GLU A 41 2.23 -8.22 -19.80
C GLU A 41 1.23 -9.29 -19.34
N TYR A 42 1.71 -10.41 -18.79
CA TYR A 42 0.91 -11.63 -18.61
C TYR A 42 0.66 -12.04 -17.16
N ALA A 43 1.11 -11.27 -16.16
CA ALA A 43 0.82 -11.58 -14.76
C ALA A 43 -0.64 -11.27 -14.35
N GLY A 44 -1.46 -10.70 -15.25
CA GLY A 44 -2.89 -10.50 -15.06
C GLY A 44 -3.29 -9.26 -14.25
N TYR A 45 -2.33 -8.39 -13.91
CA TYR A 45 -2.63 -7.16 -13.17
C TYR A 45 -3.20 -6.04 -14.06
N ASN A 46 -2.87 -6.01 -15.35
CA ASN A 46 -3.18 -4.89 -16.24
C ASN A 46 -4.68 -4.80 -16.52
N GLU A 47 -5.32 -5.95 -16.72
CA GLU A 47 -6.76 -6.07 -16.94
C GLU A 47 -7.53 -5.59 -15.71
N TRP A 48 -7.03 -5.88 -14.51
CA TRP A 48 -7.61 -5.38 -13.28
C TRP A 48 -7.38 -3.88 -13.11
N ALA A 49 -6.22 -3.39 -13.53
CA ALA A 49 -5.85 -1.98 -13.47
C ALA A 49 -6.73 -1.09 -14.36
N ASP A 50 -7.06 -1.55 -15.56
CA ASP A 50 -7.99 -0.86 -16.47
C ASP A 50 -9.37 -0.65 -15.84
N ALA A 51 -9.88 -1.64 -15.10
CA ALA A 51 -11.19 -1.59 -14.47
C ALA A 51 -11.24 -0.78 -13.15
N ASN A 52 -10.09 -0.53 -12.49
CA ASN A 52 -10.06 -0.02 -11.11
C ASN A 52 -9.29 1.30 -10.93
N HIS A 53 -8.96 2.00 -12.02
CA HIS A 53 -8.16 3.24 -11.97
C HIS A 53 -6.81 3.02 -11.25
N LEU A 54 -6.07 1.99 -11.65
CA LEU A 54 -4.80 1.63 -11.03
C LEU A 54 -3.66 1.72 -12.02
N ILE A 55 -2.62 2.48 -11.68
CA ILE A 55 -1.33 2.39 -12.34
C ILE A 55 -0.60 1.18 -11.74
N VAL A 56 -0.06 0.29 -12.56
CA VAL A 56 0.76 -0.83 -12.08
C VAL A 56 2.22 -0.54 -12.37
N LEU A 57 3.02 -0.38 -11.31
CA LEU A 57 4.46 -0.25 -11.40
C LEU A 57 5.10 -1.64 -11.31
N TYR A 58 6.00 -1.94 -12.24
CA TYR A 58 6.77 -3.19 -12.31
C TYR A 58 8.28 -2.90 -12.21
N PRO A 59 8.80 -2.64 -11.00
CA PRO A 59 10.22 -2.47 -10.77
C PRO A 59 10.98 -3.74 -11.18
N GLN A 60 12.23 -3.59 -11.64
CA GLN A 60 13.05 -4.72 -12.06
C GLN A 60 14.28 -4.85 -11.17
N THR A 61 14.66 -6.08 -10.90
CA THR A 61 16.00 -6.43 -10.39
C THR A 61 16.94 -6.69 -11.58
N ALA A 62 18.21 -6.95 -11.28
CA ALA A 62 19.18 -7.46 -12.23
C ALA A 62 19.91 -8.63 -11.58
N SER A 63 20.35 -9.58 -12.40
CA SER A 63 21.23 -10.64 -11.96
C SER A 63 22.58 -10.05 -11.52
N SER A 64 23.06 -10.46 -10.35
CA SER A 64 24.38 -10.08 -9.83
C SER A 64 25.15 -11.34 -9.43
N PRO A 65 25.66 -12.10 -10.41
CA PRO A 65 26.46 -13.27 -10.11
C PRO A 65 27.79 -12.86 -9.47
N SER A 66 28.20 -13.60 -8.44
CA SER A 66 29.48 -13.39 -7.74
C SER A 66 30.26 -14.69 -7.70
N PHE A 67 31.45 -14.70 -8.30
CA PHE A 67 32.36 -15.85 -8.31
C PHE A 67 33.23 -15.92 -7.05
N ASP A 68 33.54 -14.77 -6.45
CA ASP A 68 34.43 -14.65 -5.29
C ASP A 68 33.70 -14.71 -3.95
N ALA A 69 32.36 -14.62 -3.95
CA ALA A 69 31.55 -14.67 -2.75
C ALA A 69 30.22 -15.40 -2.98
N PRO A 70 30.17 -16.74 -2.80
CA PRO A 70 29.01 -17.56 -3.16
C PRO A 70 27.76 -17.25 -2.32
N PHE A 71 27.91 -16.71 -1.10
CA PHE A 71 26.80 -16.35 -0.21
C PHE A 71 26.10 -15.04 -0.56
N ILE A 72 26.59 -14.29 -1.55
CA ILE A 72 26.00 -13.03 -2.04
C ILE A 72 25.73 -13.11 -3.55
N ASN A 73 25.79 -14.33 -4.08
CA ASN A 73 25.53 -14.64 -5.46
C ASN A 73 24.02 -14.57 -5.74
N ASN A 74 23.60 -13.68 -6.65
CA ASN A 74 22.20 -13.56 -7.07
C ASN A 74 22.07 -13.74 -8.60
N PRO A 75 22.40 -14.93 -9.14
CA PRO A 75 22.42 -15.16 -10.59
C PRO A 75 21.01 -15.14 -11.19
N GLN A 76 19.98 -15.41 -10.38
CA GLN A 76 18.59 -15.43 -10.78
C GLN A 76 17.93 -14.04 -10.69
N GLY A 77 18.64 -12.98 -10.29
CA GLY A 77 18.06 -11.65 -10.18
C GLY A 77 16.87 -11.61 -9.22
N CYS A 78 16.97 -12.25 -8.07
CA CYS A 78 15.94 -12.17 -7.04
C CYS A 78 15.91 -10.79 -6.37
N TRP A 79 14.77 -10.45 -5.75
CA TRP A 79 14.71 -9.39 -4.75
C TRP A 79 15.58 -9.73 -3.54
N ASP A 80 16.07 -8.71 -2.85
CA ASP A 80 16.94 -8.84 -1.70
C ASP A 80 16.11 -9.08 -0.43
N TRP A 81 15.84 -10.36 -0.15
CA TRP A 81 15.03 -10.80 0.99
C TRP A 81 15.87 -11.41 2.12
N TRP A 82 17.19 -11.52 1.95
CA TRP A 82 18.09 -12.11 2.96
C TRP A 82 19.48 -11.46 3.02
N GLY A 83 19.76 -10.46 2.17
CA GLY A 83 21.00 -9.67 2.17
C GLY A 83 21.96 -9.98 1.02
N TYR A 84 21.51 -10.09 -0.23
CA TYR A 84 22.43 -10.19 -1.38
C TYR A 84 23.37 -8.97 -1.49
N ASN A 85 22.96 -7.82 -0.97
CA ASN A 85 23.69 -6.57 -1.14
C ASN A 85 24.62 -6.22 0.05
N GLN A 86 24.99 -7.17 0.94
CA GLN A 86 25.74 -6.84 2.17
C GLN A 86 27.11 -6.17 1.94
N GLN A 87 27.69 -6.29 0.73
CA GLN A 87 28.90 -5.57 0.34
C GLN A 87 28.68 -4.05 0.28
N THR A 88 27.46 -3.62 -0.08
CA THR A 88 27.04 -2.22 -0.18
C THR A 88 26.13 -1.79 0.98
N ASP A 89 25.49 -2.74 1.64
CA ASP A 89 24.61 -2.57 2.80
C ASP A 89 25.18 -3.34 3.99
N THR A 90 26.26 -2.82 4.56
CA THR A 90 26.97 -3.44 5.68
C THR A 90 26.16 -3.46 6.98
N GLN A 91 25.01 -2.77 7.01
CA GLN A 91 24.09 -2.73 8.14
C GLN A 91 23.00 -3.80 8.07
N GLY A 92 22.91 -4.56 6.96
CA GLY A 92 21.84 -5.55 6.77
C GLY A 92 20.46 -4.91 6.69
N ALA A 93 20.37 -3.70 6.15
CA ALA A 93 19.15 -2.90 6.10
C ALA A 93 18.16 -3.32 5.00
N TYR A 94 18.43 -4.39 4.23
CA TYR A 94 17.64 -4.85 3.08
C TYR A 94 16.12 -4.94 3.33
N ALA A 95 15.71 -5.36 4.54
CA ALA A 95 14.31 -5.49 4.95
C ALA A 95 13.72 -4.22 5.60
N THR A 96 14.50 -3.15 5.72
CA THR A 96 14.10 -1.89 6.36
C THR A 96 13.76 -0.82 5.32
N LYS A 97 13.16 0.29 5.77
CA LYS A 97 12.92 1.47 4.91
C LYS A 97 14.21 2.07 4.31
N ALA A 98 15.37 1.78 4.90
CA ALA A 98 16.67 2.22 4.40
C ALA A 98 17.31 1.26 3.38
N GLY A 99 16.74 0.06 3.18
CA GLY A 99 17.24 -0.91 2.22
C GLY A 99 17.23 -0.37 0.80
N LEU A 100 18.30 -0.62 0.04
CA LEU A 100 18.53 0.00 -1.27
C LEU A 100 17.41 -0.28 -2.28
N GLN A 101 16.88 -1.51 -2.29
CA GLN A 101 15.78 -1.89 -3.20
C GLN A 101 14.45 -1.25 -2.78
N ILE A 102 14.13 -1.24 -1.48
CA ILE A 102 12.93 -0.58 -0.94
C ILE A 102 12.97 0.93 -1.22
N ALA A 103 14.13 1.56 -0.99
CA ALA A 103 14.33 2.98 -1.26
C ALA A 103 14.22 3.30 -2.76
N ALA A 104 14.70 2.43 -3.64
CA ALA A 104 14.56 2.60 -5.09
C ALA A 104 13.09 2.54 -5.53
N ILE A 105 12.32 1.55 -5.06
CA ILE A 105 10.88 1.44 -5.34
C ILE A 105 10.14 2.68 -4.82
N ARG A 106 10.48 3.17 -3.62
CA ARG A 106 9.88 4.39 -3.07
C ARG A 106 10.11 5.60 -3.99
N ARG A 107 11.32 5.78 -4.51
CA ARG A 107 11.63 6.88 -5.45
C ARG A 107 10.86 6.76 -6.76
N MET A 108 10.62 5.53 -7.25
CA MET A 108 9.74 5.31 -8.42
C MET A 108 8.30 5.75 -8.13
N LEU A 109 7.76 5.40 -6.95
CA LEU A 109 6.44 5.83 -6.50
C LEU A 109 6.34 7.36 -6.34
N ASP A 110 7.38 7.99 -5.78
CA ASP A 110 7.45 9.45 -5.65
C ASP A 110 7.42 10.13 -7.03
N ARG A 111 8.09 9.54 -8.02
CA ARG A 111 8.07 10.04 -9.41
C ARG A 111 6.71 9.87 -10.08
N LEU A 112 6.05 8.72 -9.90
CA LEU A 112 4.72 8.47 -10.47
C LEU A 112 3.65 9.39 -9.86
N SER A 113 3.75 9.68 -8.57
CA SER A 113 2.82 10.58 -7.87
C SER A 113 3.16 12.06 -8.04
N GLY A 114 4.41 12.40 -8.39
CA GLY A 114 4.89 13.79 -8.47
C GLY A 114 4.27 14.66 -9.57
N GLY A 115 3.62 14.07 -10.58
CA GLY A 115 2.95 14.79 -11.67
C GLY A 115 1.45 15.06 -11.45
N TYR A 116 0.84 14.42 -10.45
CA TYR A 116 -0.59 14.55 -10.18
C TYR A 116 -0.80 15.55 -9.02
N SER A 117 -1.14 16.80 -9.35
CA SER A 117 -1.52 17.82 -8.35
C SER A 117 -2.81 17.49 -7.58
N GLY A 118 -3.48 16.38 -7.93
CA GLY A 118 -4.64 15.82 -7.22
C GLY A 118 -4.27 14.84 -6.10
N TRP A 119 -3.01 14.41 -6.01
CA TRP A 119 -2.44 13.86 -4.78
C TRP A 119 -1.74 15.02 -4.09
N GLN A 120 -2.51 15.82 -3.36
CA GLN A 120 -1.91 16.36 -2.16
C GLN A 120 -1.51 15.14 -1.32
N THR A 121 -0.24 14.72 -1.37
CA THR A 121 0.42 14.44 -0.09
C THR A 121 0.01 15.61 0.78
N PRO A 122 -0.64 15.40 1.93
CA PRO A 122 -0.89 16.50 2.81
C PRO A 122 0.47 17.12 3.09
N ARG A 123 0.73 18.28 2.47
CA ARG A 123 1.88 19.11 2.80
C ARG A 123 1.71 19.69 4.21
N THR A 124 0.62 19.35 4.88
CA THR A 124 0.41 19.46 6.31
C THR A 124 0.76 18.14 6.98
N PRO A 125 1.84 18.07 7.79
CA PRO A 125 2.02 17.00 8.76
C PRO A 125 0.70 16.68 9.48
N GLY A 126 0.29 15.40 9.50
CA GLY A 126 -0.89 14.95 10.23
C GLY A 126 -2.22 14.82 9.53
N ALA A 127 -2.34 15.01 8.21
CA ALA A 127 -3.68 14.86 7.63
C ALA A 127 -4.11 13.39 7.53
N LEU A 128 -5.34 13.16 7.98
CA LEU A 128 -6.07 11.90 7.90
C LEU A 128 -6.54 11.65 6.47
N ALA A 129 -6.49 10.40 6.04
CA ALA A 129 -6.97 9.93 4.76
C ALA A 129 -7.63 8.54 4.87
N LEU A 130 -8.58 8.27 3.98
CA LEU A 130 -9.15 6.95 3.77
C LEU A 130 -8.14 6.09 2.98
N THR A 131 -7.98 4.83 3.37
CA THR A 131 -7.16 3.85 2.64
C THR A 131 -8.06 2.91 1.85
N ASP A 132 -9.04 2.30 2.52
CA ASP A 132 -9.97 1.31 1.95
C ASP A 132 -11.21 1.15 2.85
N PHE A 133 -12.27 0.49 2.38
CA PHE A 133 -13.45 0.16 3.18
C PHE A 133 -14.24 -1.03 2.60
N THR A 134 -14.96 -1.74 3.46
CA THR A 134 -15.92 -2.79 3.09
C THR A 134 -17.33 -2.40 3.53
N ASP A 135 -18.25 -3.36 3.62
CA ASP A 135 -19.55 -3.15 4.26
C ASP A 135 -19.46 -3.01 5.78
N ARG A 136 -18.41 -3.54 6.41
CA ARG A 136 -18.25 -3.56 7.87
C ARG A 136 -16.92 -3.06 8.39
N GLN A 137 -16.03 -2.64 7.50
CA GLN A 137 -14.71 -2.14 7.89
C GLN A 137 -14.36 -0.85 7.17
N VAL A 138 -13.59 0.00 7.85
CA VAL A 138 -12.98 1.20 7.26
C VAL A 138 -11.51 1.25 7.67
N ALA A 139 -10.61 1.29 6.69
CA ALA A 139 -9.17 1.45 6.91
C ALA A 139 -8.76 2.91 6.69
N LEU A 140 -8.09 3.48 7.69
CA LEU A 140 -7.63 4.86 7.72
C LEU A 140 -6.12 4.92 7.82
N ARG A 141 -5.53 5.98 7.28
CA ARG A 141 -4.11 6.30 7.41
C ARG A 141 -3.90 7.79 7.64
N TRP A 142 -2.76 8.15 8.24
CA TRP A 142 -2.40 9.56 8.44
C TRP A 142 -0.89 9.78 8.39
N GLY A 143 -0.50 11.04 8.16
CA GLY A 143 0.91 11.46 8.23
C GLY A 143 1.40 11.66 9.66
N SER A 144 2.72 11.72 9.85
CA SER A 144 3.30 12.08 11.15
C SER A 144 2.98 13.54 11.51
N VAL A 145 2.81 13.82 12.81
CA VAL A 145 2.67 15.17 13.38
C VAL A 145 3.87 15.44 14.27
N ALA A 146 4.45 16.63 14.18
CA ALA A 146 5.55 17.01 15.06
C ALA A 146 5.13 16.90 16.52
N ASN A 147 6.00 16.35 17.37
CA ASN A 147 5.77 16.11 18.80
C ASN A 147 4.69 15.07 19.13
N ALA A 148 4.07 14.43 18.15
CA ALA A 148 3.15 13.33 18.38
C ALA A 148 3.88 12.00 18.50
N VAL A 149 3.55 11.22 19.53
CA VAL A 149 4.04 9.85 19.73
C VAL A 149 2.97 8.80 19.46
N ALA A 150 1.69 9.19 19.43
CA ALA A 150 0.57 8.32 19.14
C ALA A 150 -0.64 9.11 18.61
N THR A 151 -1.75 8.44 18.30
CA THR A 151 -2.95 9.06 17.69
C THR A 151 -4.23 8.45 18.25
N ASN A 152 -5.19 9.30 18.61
CA ASN A 152 -6.56 8.90 18.91
C ASN A 152 -7.44 9.04 17.68
N VAL A 153 -8.28 8.04 17.44
CA VAL A 153 -9.18 7.96 16.29
C VAL A 153 -10.61 8.11 16.76
N TYR A 154 -11.35 8.99 16.11
CA TYR A 154 -12.72 9.29 16.46
C TYR A 154 -13.65 9.16 15.25
N ARG A 155 -14.91 8.83 15.52
CA ARG A 155 -15.97 8.65 14.52
C ARG A 155 -17.26 9.35 14.93
N GLY A 156 -17.92 9.98 13.98
CA GLY A 156 -19.22 10.62 14.13
C GLY A 156 -20.14 10.32 12.94
N SER A 157 -21.40 10.74 13.05
CA SER A 157 -22.43 10.62 12.00
C SER A 157 -22.65 11.91 11.21
N SER A 158 -21.93 12.99 11.54
CA SER A 158 -22.00 14.28 10.85
C SER A 158 -20.60 14.90 10.71
N THR A 159 -20.42 15.79 9.72
CA THR A 159 -19.17 16.52 9.49
C THR A 159 -18.69 17.32 10.71
N GLY A 160 -19.62 17.79 11.55
CA GLY A 160 -19.31 18.59 12.75
C GLY A 160 -19.28 17.77 14.05
N GLY A 161 -19.52 16.46 13.98
CA GLY A 161 -19.66 15.61 15.16
C GLY A 161 -21.10 15.55 15.71
N PRO A 162 -21.29 15.10 16.96
CA PRO A 162 -20.26 14.71 17.92
C PRO A 162 -19.42 13.53 17.43
N PHE A 163 -18.15 13.49 17.84
CA PHE A 163 -17.22 12.42 17.51
C PHE A 163 -16.92 11.58 18.75
N MET A 164 -17.09 10.26 18.64
CA MET A 164 -16.80 9.28 19.69
C MET A 164 -15.44 8.63 19.44
N LYS A 165 -14.65 8.46 20.51
CA LYS A 165 -13.35 7.79 20.44
C LYS A 165 -13.54 6.30 20.17
N LEU A 166 -12.79 5.75 19.22
CA LEU A 166 -12.86 4.34 18.84
C LEU A 166 -11.80 3.49 19.56
N ASN A 167 -10.63 4.07 19.82
CA ASN A 167 -9.47 3.37 20.39
C ASN A 167 -9.38 3.60 21.91
N SER A 168 -10.43 3.25 22.65
CA SER A 168 -10.52 3.49 24.10
C SER A 168 -9.46 2.73 24.92
N ALA A 169 -8.94 1.62 24.38
CA ALA A 169 -7.88 0.83 25.01
C ALA A 169 -6.50 1.51 24.99
N GLY A 170 -6.30 2.53 24.14
CA GLY A 170 -5.06 3.28 24.07
C GLY A 170 -4.83 3.97 22.72
N PRO A 171 -3.98 5.01 22.66
CA PRO A 171 -3.64 5.72 21.44
C PRO A 171 -2.81 4.84 20.48
N VAL A 172 -3.04 4.99 19.18
CA VAL A 172 -2.38 4.23 18.11
C VAL A 172 -0.96 4.78 17.90
N VAL A 173 0.06 3.96 18.12
CA VAL A 173 1.48 4.33 17.91
C VAL A 173 1.87 4.26 16.42
N GLY A 174 1.14 3.49 15.61
CA GLY A 174 1.29 3.44 14.16
C GLY A 174 0.58 4.58 13.43
N SER A 175 0.61 4.52 12.09
CA SER A 175 -0.01 5.50 11.20
C SER A 175 -1.25 4.97 10.48
N VAL A 176 -1.83 3.87 10.96
CA VAL A 176 -2.95 3.15 10.34
C VAL A 176 -3.91 2.69 11.44
N PHE A 177 -5.21 2.74 11.15
CA PHE A 177 -6.26 2.18 12.01
C PHE A 177 -7.35 1.55 11.15
N VAL A 178 -7.90 0.42 11.61
CA VAL A 178 -9.04 -0.24 10.97
C VAL A 178 -10.21 -0.21 11.94
N ASP A 179 -11.26 0.52 11.60
CA ASP A 179 -12.53 0.46 12.30
C ASP A 179 -13.31 -0.76 11.80
N ILE A 180 -13.46 -1.76 12.66
CA ILE A 180 -14.20 -3.01 12.39
C ILE A 180 -15.63 -3.02 12.94
N THR A 181 -16.09 -1.87 13.45
CA THR A 181 -17.39 -1.73 14.14
C THR A 181 -18.43 -0.99 13.30
N THR A 182 -18.17 -0.85 12.00
CA THR A 182 -19.05 -0.11 11.09
C THR A 182 -20.21 -0.99 10.61
N ALA A 183 -21.34 -0.34 10.30
CA ALA A 183 -22.52 -0.99 9.75
C ALA A 183 -22.56 -0.79 8.22
N PRO A 184 -23.14 -1.73 7.45
CA PRO A 184 -23.31 -1.59 6.00
C PRO A 184 -24.13 -0.37 5.59
N GLY A 185 -23.80 0.22 4.44
CA GLY A 185 -24.53 1.33 3.82
C GLY A 185 -24.56 2.61 4.66
N THR A 186 -23.67 2.73 5.63
CA THR A 186 -23.72 3.78 6.66
C THR A 186 -22.64 4.81 6.40
N THR A 187 -23.02 6.09 6.48
CA THR A 187 -22.06 7.19 6.34
C THR A 187 -21.44 7.53 7.68
N TYR A 188 -20.11 7.60 7.70
CA TYR A 188 -19.30 7.96 8.85
C TYR A 188 -18.37 9.11 8.53
N PHE A 189 -18.04 9.87 9.57
CA PHE A 189 -17.05 10.93 9.54
C PHE A 189 -15.97 10.61 10.56
N TYR A 190 -14.73 10.55 10.11
CA TYR A 190 -13.58 10.25 10.96
C TYR A 190 -12.71 11.48 11.16
N VAL A 191 -12.25 11.67 12.38
CA VAL A 191 -11.20 12.65 12.72
C VAL A 191 -10.15 11.96 13.58
N ILE A 192 -8.94 12.46 13.53
CA ILE A 192 -7.88 12.05 14.45
C ILE A 192 -7.43 13.21 15.30
N LYS A 193 -6.91 12.88 16.47
CA LYS A 193 -6.14 13.80 17.31
C LYS A 193 -4.83 13.14 17.66
N SER A 194 -3.73 13.78 17.28
CA SER A 194 -2.40 13.32 17.67
C SER A 194 -2.19 13.49 19.17
N VAL A 195 -1.38 12.62 19.76
CA VAL A 195 -1.10 12.57 21.19
C VAL A 195 0.39 12.76 21.40
N ASP A 196 0.77 13.71 22.26
CA ASP A 196 2.17 13.99 22.59
C ASP A 196 2.75 13.02 23.64
N SER A 197 4.04 13.17 23.96
CA SER A 197 4.76 12.30 24.90
C SER A 197 4.25 12.36 26.33
N ILE A 198 3.44 13.36 26.71
CA ILE A 198 2.84 13.49 28.04
C ILE A 198 1.35 13.08 28.04
N GLY A 199 0.84 12.56 26.92
CA GLY A 199 -0.53 12.09 26.77
C GLY A 199 -1.54 13.18 26.41
N GLY A 200 -1.09 14.40 26.13
CA GLY A 200 -1.93 15.52 25.70
C GLY A 200 -2.41 15.36 24.27
N GLU A 201 -3.70 15.62 24.02
CA GLU A 201 -4.22 15.69 22.65
C GLU A 201 -3.83 17.02 22.00
N LEU A 202 -3.26 16.94 20.81
CA LEU A 202 -2.93 18.07 19.96
C LEU A 202 -4.15 18.44 19.09
N GLN A 203 -3.89 19.17 18.00
CA GLN A 203 -4.92 19.61 17.06
C GLN A 203 -5.66 18.44 16.40
N GLN A 204 -6.98 18.59 16.26
CA GLN A 204 -7.83 17.68 15.49
C GLN A 204 -7.62 17.85 13.98
N SER A 205 -7.64 16.75 13.24
CA SER A 205 -7.62 16.78 11.78
C SER A 205 -8.93 17.33 11.18
N ALA A 206 -8.88 17.71 9.90
CA ALA A 206 -10.09 17.80 9.11
C ALA A 206 -10.82 16.43 9.05
N PRO A 207 -12.16 16.42 8.97
CA PRO A 207 -12.92 15.17 8.90
C PRO A 207 -12.81 14.50 7.53
N VAL A 208 -12.67 13.17 7.53
CA VAL A 208 -12.79 12.32 6.35
C VAL A 208 -14.15 11.67 6.34
N LYS A 209 -14.90 11.85 5.25
CA LYS A 209 -16.20 11.21 5.03
C LYS A 209 -16.01 9.87 4.31
N VAL A 210 -16.73 8.84 4.72
CA VAL A 210 -16.85 7.56 4.01
C VAL A 210 -18.27 7.03 4.15
N THR A 211 -18.76 6.32 3.14
CA THR A 211 -20.02 5.56 3.19
C THR A 211 -19.67 4.11 2.93
N THR A 212 -19.89 3.24 3.92
CA THR A 212 -19.61 1.79 3.78
C THR A 212 -20.50 1.16 2.72
N ALA A 213 -20.05 0.07 2.12
CA ALA A 213 -20.86 -0.68 1.16
C ALA A 213 -22.12 -1.24 1.84
N SER A 214 -23.24 -1.37 1.11
CA SER A 214 -24.50 -1.90 1.65
C SER A 214 -24.49 -3.41 1.87
N ALA A 215 -23.54 -4.11 1.25
CA ALA A 215 -23.32 -5.54 1.36
C ALA A 215 -21.83 -5.81 1.13
N PRO A 216 -21.27 -6.90 1.69
CA PRO A 216 -19.93 -7.31 1.28
C PRO A 216 -19.95 -7.53 -0.23
N PRO A 217 -18.83 -7.30 -0.93
CA PRO A 217 -18.76 -7.64 -2.34
C PRO A 217 -19.20 -9.11 -2.51
N LYS A 218 -19.99 -9.39 -3.56
CA LYS A 218 -20.63 -10.71 -3.78
C LYS A 218 -19.63 -11.86 -3.80
N CYS A 219 -18.37 -11.52 -4.00
CA CYS A 219 -17.21 -12.33 -3.78
C CYS A 219 -16.13 -11.41 -3.17
N ASP A 220 -15.41 -11.97 -2.20
CA ASP A 220 -14.15 -11.44 -1.72
C ASP A 220 -13.20 -12.63 -1.82
N PRO A 221 -12.59 -12.88 -2.99
CA PRO A 221 -11.67 -13.99 -3.11
C PRO A 221 -10.49 -13.71 -2.19
N TYR A 222 -10.33 -14.55 -1.18
CA TYR A 222 -9.16 -14.50 -0.32
C TYR A 222 -7.96 -14.83 -1.20
N PHE A 223 -7.02 -13.91 -1.37
CA PHE A 223 -5.75 -14.26 -1.97
C PHE A 223 -4.94 -15.03 -0.93
N SER A 224 -4.80 -16.35 -1.12
CA SER A 224 -4.01 -17.18 -0.21
C SER A 224 -2.54 -16.97 -0.53
N ILE A 225 -1.85 -16.22 0.33
CA ILE A 225 -0.40 -16.01 0.22
C ILE A 225 0.37 -17.34 0.30
N LEU A 226 -0.20 -18.35 0.96
CA LEU A 226 0.39 -19.70 1.06
C LEU A 226 0.22 -20.54 -0.21
N ALA A 227 -0.84 -20.28 -0.99
CA ALA A 227 -1.18 -21.08 -2.17
C ALA A 227 -0.87 -20.36 -3.49
N ASP A 228 -0.59 -19.05 -3.43
CA ASP A 228 -0.27 -18.17 -4.57
C ASP A 228 -1.36 -18.11 -5.65
N HIS A 229 -2.62 -18.18 -5.22
CA HIS A 229 -3.78 -17.97 -6.07
C HIS A 229 -5.00 -17.53 -5.23
N ALA A 230 -6.01 -16.99 -5.91
CA ALA A 230 -7.30 -16.69 -5.31
C ALA A 230 -7.95 -17.99 -4.80
N VAL A 231 -8.36 -18.01 -3.53
CA VAL A 231 -9.09 -19.13 -2.94
C VAL A 231 -10.47 -18.69 -2.49
N THR A 232 -11.40 -19.63 -2.46
CA THR A 232 -12.66 -19.47 -1.73
C THR A 232 -12.40 -19.33 -0.23
N LYS A 233 -13.42 -18.93 0.53
CA LYS A 233 -13.37 -18.90 2.01
C LYS A 233 -12.95 -20.23 2.66
N ALA A 234 -13.12 -21.35 1.96
CA ALA A 234 -12.72 -22.69 2.41
C ALA A 234 -11.27 -23.06 2.02
N GLY A 235 -10.49 -22.14 1.47
CA GLY A 235 -9.11 -22.41 1.03
C GLY A 235 -9.01 -23.18 -0.28
N ILE A 236 -10.13 -23.33 -1.02
CA ILE A 236 -10.16 -24.04 -2.31
C ILE A 236 -9.75 -23.08 -3.43
N PRO A 237 -8.80 -23.43 -4.31
CA PRO A 237 -8.45 -22.66 -5.49
C PRO A 237 -9.67 -22.19 -6.30
N THR A 238 -9.68 -20.93 -6.72
CA THR A 238 -10.73 -20.38 -7.58
C THR A 238 -10.15 -19.43 -8.62
N ASN A 239 -10.70 -19.47 -9.83
CA ASN A 239 -10.42 -18.50 -10.89
C ASN A 239 -11.56 -17.47 -11.01
N GLN A 240 -12.51 -17.46 -10.07
CA GLN A 240 -13.56 -16.45 -10.05
C GLN A 240 -12.97 -15.12 -9.62
N THR A 241 -12.69 -14.26 -10.58
CA THR A 241 -12.56 -12.82 -10.36
C THR A 241 -13.97 -12.25 -10.17
N CYS A 242 -14.14 -11.36 -9.20
CA CYS A 242 -15.43 -10.71 -9.04
C CYS A 242 -15.82 -9.95 -10.31
N PRO A 243 -17.09 -10.02 -10.74
CA PRO A 243 -17.59 -9.16 -11.80
C PRO A 243 -17.51 -7.69 -11.39
#